data_AF-A0A8S9W8L5-F1
#
_entry.id   AF-A0A8S9W8L5-F1
#
_cell.length_a   1.000
_cell.length_b   1.000
_cell.length_c   1.000
_cell.angle_alpha   90.00
_cell.angle_beta   90.00
_cell.angle_gamma   90.00
#
_symmetry.space_group_name_H-M   'P 1'
#
loop_
_entity.id
_entity.type
_entity.pdbx_description
1 polymer ?
#
loop_
_entity_poly.entity_id
_entity_poly.type
_entity_poly.pdbx_seq_one_letter_code
_entity_poly.pdbx_strand_id
1 'polypeptide(L)'
;MYFTKTGILIETGCLPKLRRNGLPNINIARSFNISRQAVSRALISMDKRIEDTLLEMAQANQIEVESINTERGILFGHSIPLDASAIIFVSAKHGVQVWYEHEGDCGACSRYTQCIELLWDLADEMKIKLEKTDDPTKLADELFGKLRGLI
;
A
#
# COMPACT_ATOMS: atom_id res chain seq x y z
N MET A 1 -18.73 8.43 3.14
CA MET A 1 -18.45 9.15 1.88
C MET A 1 -18.24 10.62 2.21
N TYR A 2 -17.00 11.02 2.46
CA TYR A 2 -16.62 12.44 2.57
C TYR A 2 -15.29 12.61 1.86
N PHE A 3 -15.35 13.12 0.63
CA PHE A 3 -14.21 13.63 -0.14
C PHE A 3 -13.98 15.07 0.30
N THR A 4 -12.80 15.39 0.82
CA THR A 4 -12.32 16.78 0.88
C THR A 4 -11.25 16.99 -0.18
N LYS A 5 -11.43 18.10 -0.90
CA LYS A 5 -10.84 18.43 -2.19
C LYS A 5 -9.84 19.56 -1.94
N THR A 6 -8.54 19.29 -2.11
CA THR A 6 -7.54 20.36 -2.17
C THR A 6 -6.42 20.02 -3.15
N GLY A 7 -6.45 20.68 -4.30
CA GLY A 7 -5.27 21.27 -4.94
C GLY A 7 -4.24 20.35 -5.62
N ILE A 8 -4.29 20.41 -6.96
CA ILE A 8 -3.22 20.12 -7.95
C ILE A 8 -3.27 18.72 -8.57
N LEU A 9 -3.86 18.74 -9.77
CA LEU A 9 -3.83 17.75 -10.84
C LEU A 9 -2.40 17.24 -11.09
N ILE A 10 -2.09 16.06 -10.57
CA ILE A 10 -1.28 15.06 -11.27
C ILE A 10 -2.01 13.74 -11.00
N GLU A 11 -2.53 13.13 -12.06
CA GLU A 11 -3.33 11.91 -12.04
C GLU A 11 -2.76 10.87 -11.06
N THR A 12 -3.46 10.71 -9.92
CA THR A 12 -3.00 10.09 -8.67
C THR A 12 -2.82 8.57 -8.72
N GLY A 13 -2.86 7.96 -9.90
CA GLY A 13 -2.70 6.51 -10.06
C GLY A 13 -1.43 6.07 -10.81
N CYS A 14 -0.75 6.96 -11.55
CA CYS A 14 0.24 6.51 -12.54
C CYS A 14 1.66 6.40 -11.96
N LEU A 15 2.12 7.41 -11.21
CA LEU A 15 3.51 7.46 -10.75
C LEU A 15 3.88 6.38 -9.71
N PRO A 16 3.03 6.01 -8.73
CA PRO A 16 3.30 4.88 -7.84
C PRO A 16 3.38 3.56 -8.61
N LYS A 17 2.48 3.36 -9.58
CA LYS A 17 2.48 2.18 -10.47
C LYS A 17 3.75 2.10 -11.31
N LEU A 18 4.21 3.22 -11.89
CA LEU A 18 5.41 3.24 -12.74
C LEU A 18 6.69 2.97 -11.93
N ARG A 19 6.80 3.48 -10.70
CA ARG A 19 7.95 3.21 -9.82
C ARG A 19 7.97 1.76 -9.34
N ARG A 20 6.85 1.21 -8.84
CA ARG A 20 6.76 -0.22 -8.47
C ARG A 20 7.06 -1.17 -9.63
N ASN A 21 6.83 -0.70 -10.85
CA ASN A 21 7.22 -1.43 -12.04
C ASN A 21 8.72 -1.45 -12.34
N GLY A 22 9.55 -0.72 -11.60
CA GLY A 22 11.00 -0.65 -11.79
C GLY A 22 11.41 0.21 -12.99
N LEU A 23 10.53 1.10 -13.47
CA LEU A 23 10.85 1.96 -14.61
C LEU A 23 11.90 3.00 -14.21
N PRO A 24 13.04 3.06 -14.92
CA PRO A 24 14.05 4.07 -14.67
C PRO A 24 13.47 5.47 -14.85
N ASN A 25 13.85 6.43 -14.00
CA ASN A 25 13.37 7.82 -14.03
C ASN A 25 13.46 8.50 -15.40
N ILE A 26 14.39 8.07 -16.25
CA ILE A 26 14.54 8.54 -17.64
C ILE A 26 13.37 8.11 -18.55
N ASN A 27 12.78 6.94 -18.32
CA ASN A 27 11.64 6.43 -19.09
C ASN A 27 10.33 7.07 -18.62
N ILE A 28 10.23 7.38 -17.33
CA ILE A 28 9.12 8.17 -16.77
C ILE A 28 9.17 9.60 -17.35
N ALA A 29 10.36 10.23 -17.35
CA ALA A 29 10.58 11.55 -17.94
C ALA A 29 10.18 11.61 -19.43
N ARG A 30 10.56 10.58 -20.20
CA ARG A 30 10.23 10.47 -21.63
C ARG A 30 8.73 10.26 -21.88
N SER A 31 8.06 9.48 -21.03
CA SER A 31 6.62 9.20 -21.18
C SER A 31 5.74 10.40 -20.87
N PHE A 32 6.18 11.30 -19.98
CA PHE A 32 5.46 12.53 -19.62
C PHE A 32 6.02 13.80 -20.29
N ASN A 33 7.03 13.67 -21.15
CA ASN A 33 7.73 14.78 -21.80
C ASN A 33 8.21 15.88 -20.82
N ILE A 34 8.74 15.48 -19.66
CA ILE A 34 9.27 16.37 -18.62
C ILE A 34 10.73 16.08 -18.33
N SER A 35 11.43 17.03 -17.68
CA SER A 35 12.85 16.86 -17.35
C SER A 35 13.06 15.81 -16.27
N ARG A 36 14.23 15.16 -16.26
CA ARG A 36 14.63 14.23 -15.20
C ARG A 36 14.61 14.88 -13.81
N GLN A 37 14.97 16.17 -13.71
CA GLN A 37 14.90 16.90 -12.44
C GLN A 37 13.45 17.11 -11.98
N ALA A 38 12.51 17.35 -12.91
CA ALA A 38 11.10 17.45 -12.59
C ALA A 38 10.52 16.11 -12.10
N VAL A 39 10.89 14.99 -12.73
CA VAL A 39 10.52 13.64 -12.26
C VAL A 39 11.08 13.37 -10.86
N SER A 40 12.36 13.67 -10.63
CA SER A 40 13.00 13.46 -9.32
C SER A 40 12.28 14.24 -8.21
N ARG A 41 11.97 15.52 -8.44
CA ARG A 41 11.20 16.32 -7.48
C ARG A 41 9.78 15.81 -7.26
N ALA A 42 9.11 15.35 -8.33
CA ALA A 42 7.77 14.79 -8.23
C ALA A 42 7.77 13.50 -7.39
N LEU A 43 8.77 12.63 -7.55
CA LEU A 43 8.93 11.41 -6.75
C LEU A 43 9.16 11.75 -5.27
N ILE A 44 10.08 12.66 -4.95
CA ILE A 44 10.33 13.09 -3.55
C ILE A 44 9.06 13.67 -2.92
N SER A 45 8.35 14.54 -3.65
CA SER A 45 7.10 15.12 -3.16
C SER A 45 6.01 14.06 -2.98
N MET A 46 6.03 12.99 -3.77
CA MET A 46 5.09 11.89 -3.62
C MET A 46 5.43 10.99 -2.45
N ASP A 47 6.69 10.62 -2.27
CA ASP A 47 7.14 9.78 -1.15
C ASP A 47 6.76 10.44 0.18
N LYS A 48 6.96 11.76 0.28
CA LYS A 48 6.53 12.54 1.44
C LYS A 48 5.02 12.49 1.64
N ARG A 49 4.21 12.62 0.58
CA ARG A 49 2.75 12.51 0.69
C ARG A 49 2.30 11.13 1.14
N ILE A 50 2.97 10.08 0.64
CA ILE A 50 2.71 8.69 1.03
C ILE A 50 3.07 8.51 2.51
N GLU A 51 4.23 8.99 2.93
CA GLU A 51 4.66 8.99 4.33
C GLU A 51 3.66 9.67 5.24
N ASP A 52 3.31 10.92 4.94
CA ASP A 52 2.34 11.71 5.71
C ASP A 52 0.99 10.94 5.82
N THR A 53 0.51 10.39 4.70
CA THR A 53 -0.74 9.60 4.67
C THR A 53 -0.66 8.35 5.54
N LEU A 54 0.45 7.61 5.49
CA LEU A 54 0.62 6.38 6.29
C LEU A 54 0.67 6.71 7.78
N LEU A 55 1.39 7.77 8.16
CA LEU A 55 1.51 8.22 9.54
C LEU A 55 0.19 8.75 10.10
N GLU A 56 -0.55 9.55 9.32
CA GLU A 56 -1.89 10.03 9.69
C GLU A 56 -2.85 8.85 9.94
N MET A 57 -2.80 7.83 9.09
CA MET A 57 -3.61 6.62 9.26
C MET A 57 -3.18 5.80 10.48
N ALA A 58 -1.88 5.67 10.74
CA ALA A 58 -1.40 4.99 11.95
C ALA A 58 -1.89 5.70 13.20
N GLN A 59 -1.78 7.03 13.24
CA GLN A 59 -2.25 7.84 14.36
C GLN A 59 -3.77 7.71 14.56
N ALA A 60 -4.55 7.82 13.47
CA ALA A 60 -6.02 7.74 13.52
C ALA A 60 -6.52 6.37 14.02
N ASN A 61 -5.75 5.31 13.77
CA ASN A 61 -6.09 3.94 14.15
C ASN A 61 -5.35 3.44 15.41
N GLN A 62 -4.61 4.32 16.11
CA GLN A 62 -3.82 3.99 17.31
C GLN A 62 -2.82 2.83 17.07
N ILE A 63 -2.15 2.89 15.93
CA ILE A 63 -1.09 1.95 15.55
C ILE A 63 0.26 2.59 15.86
N GLU A 64 1.05 1.91 16.68
CA GLU A 64 2.45 2.25 16.91
C GLU A 64 3.28 1.78 15.72
N VAL A 65 4.04 2.71 15.13
CA VAL A 65 4.81 2.44 13.90
C VAL A 65 6.05 1.61 14.23
N GLU A 66 6.19 0.46 13.58
CA GLU A 66 7.38 -0.39 13.65
C GLU A 66 8.35 -0.08 12.51
N SER A 67 7.84 0.01 11.28
CA SER A 67 8.64 0.31 10.10
C SER A 67 7.80 0.94 8.99
N ILE A 68 8.45 1.70 8.12
CA ILE A 68 7.82 2.36 6.99
C ILE A 68 8.68 2.22 5.72
N ASN A 69 8.03 1.87 4.61
CA ASN A 69 8.62 1.85 3.28
C ASN A 69 7.76 2.71 2.35
N THR A 70 8.13 3.97 2.20
CA THR A 70 7.40 4.98 1.41
C THR A 70 7.44 4.69 -0.09
N GLU A 71 8.52 4.07 -0.58
CA GLU A 71 8.66 3.66 -1.97
C GLU A 71 7.62 2.61 -2.38
N ARG A 72 7.35 1.65 -1.49
CA ARG A 72 6.29 0.66 -1.69
C ARG A 72 4.93 1.18 -1.23
N GLY A 73 4.92 2.16 -0.32
CA GLY A 73 3.72 2.71 0.30
C GLY A 73 3.14 1.76 1.32
N ILE A 74 4.00 1.22 2.20
CA ILE A 74 3.63 0.26 3.25
C ILE A 74 4.17 0.76 4.60
N LEU A 75 3.38 0.59 5.65
CA LEU A 75 3.76 0.79 7.04
C LEU A 75 3.36 -0.45 7.83
N PHE A 76 4.28 -0.97 8.64
CA PHE A 76 4.02 -2.01 9.63
C PHE A 76 3.95 -1.37 11.01
N GLY A 77 3.07 -1.89 11.86
CA GLY A 77 2.92 -1.41 13.23
C GLY A 77 2.14 -2.36 14.12
N HIS A 78 1.97 -1.97 15.37
CA HIS A 78 1.17 -2.69 16.35
C HIS A 78 -0.01 -1.85 16.81
N SER A 79 -1.22 -2.40 16.74
CA SER A 79 -2.44 -1.74 17.16
C SER A 79 -2.64 -1.91 18.66
N ILE A 80 -2.46 -0.83 19.42
CA ILE A 80 -2.68 -0.84 20.87
C ILE A 80 -4.09 -1.28 21.29
N PRO A 81 -5.19 -0.78 20.67
CA PRO A 81 -6.54 -1.13 21.14
C PRO A 81 -6.96 -2.57 20.83
N LEU A 82 -6.30 -3.21 19.86
CA LEU A 82 -6.63 -4.57 19.42
C LEU A 82 -5.57 -5.60 19.85
N ASP A 83 -4.45 -5.12 20.41
CA ASP A 83 -3.25 -5.90 20.70
C ASP A 83 -2.84 -6.82 19.55
N ALA A 84 -2.80 -6.27 18.34
CA ALA A 84 -2.59 -7.03 17.11
C ALA A 84 -1.64 -6.31 16.15
N SER A 85 -0.82 -7.07 15.43
CA SER A 85 -0.03 -6.56 14.32
C SER A 85 -0.93 -5.94 13.25
N ALA A 86 -0.50 -4.82 12.70
CA ALA A 86 -1.24 -4.05 11.72
C ALA A 86 -0.34 -3.59 10.57
N ILE A 87 -0.95 -3.50 9.40
CA ILE A 87 -0.28 -3.09 8.17
C ILE A 87 -1.15 -2.05 7.49
N ILE A 88 -0.54 -0.92 7.15
CA ILE A 88 -1.17 0.14 6.37
C ILE A 88 -0.51 0.16 5.01
N PHE A 89 -1.29 0.16 3.93
CA PHE A 89 -0.74 0.20 2.59
C PHE A 89 -1.56 1.09 1.66
N VAL A 90 -0.86 1.67 0.68
CA VAL A 90 -1.47 2.45 -0.39
C VAL A 90 -1.57 1.59 -1.64
N SER A 91 -2.77 1.24 -2.06
CA SER A 91 -3.03 0.61 -3.35
C SER A 91 -3.48 1.65 -4.37
N ALA A 92 -3.08 1.47 -5.62
CA ALA A 92 -3.55 2.35 -6.68
C ALA A 92 -4.99 2.03 -7.12
N LYS A 93 -5.45 0.79 -6.92
CA LYS A 93 -6.84 0.38 -7.16
C LYS A 93 -7.75 0.67 -5.96
N HIS A 94 -7.26 0.42 -4.74
CA HIS A 94 -8.10 0.43 -3.52
C HIS A 94 -7.86 1.63 -2.59
N GLY A 95 -6.91 2.52 -2.92
CA GLY A 95 -6.55 3.63 -2.04
C GLY A 95 -5.81 3.15 -0.79
N VAL A 96 -5.95 3.87 0.32
CA VAL A 96 -5.29 3.54 1.58
C VAL A 96 -6.12 2.52 2.35
N GLN A 97 -5.47 1.44 2.79
CA GLN A 97 -6.11 0.34 3.51
C GLN A 97 -5.33 0.04 4.80
N VAL A 98 -6.05 -0.39 5.83
CA VAL A 98 -5.49 -0.87 7.10
C VAL A 98 -5.91 -2.33 7.26
N TRP A 99 -4.94 -3.19 7.48
CA TRP A 99 -5.13 -4.61 7.74
C TRP A 99 -4.64 -4.95 9.14
N TYR A 100 -5.43 -5.71 9.88
CA TYR A 100 -5.05 -6.23 11.20
C TYR A 100 -4.84 -7.73 11.08
N GLU A 101 -3.70 -8.20 11.56
CA GLU A 101 -3.38 -9.62 11.65
C GLU A 101 -4.27 -10.24 12.74
N HIS A 102 -5.17 -11.12 12.34
CA HIS A 102 -6.12 -11.75 13.23
C HIS A 102 -6.47 -13.15 12.73
N GLU A 103 -6.47 -14.12 13.65
CA GLU A 103 -7.07 -15.44 13.39
C GLU A 103 -8.59 -15.30 13.50
N GLY A 104 -9.28 -15.44 12.37
CA GLY A 104 -10.72 -15.25 12.26
C GLY A 104 -11.43 -16.36 11.52
N ASP A 105 -12.69 -16.56 11.85
CA ASP A 105 -13.55 -17.48 11.12
C ASP A 105 -14.09 -16.81 9.84
N CYS A 106 -13.21 -16.67 8.84
CA CYS A 106 -13.55 -16.04 7.56
C CYS A 106 -14.66 -16.78 6.79
N GLY A 107 -14.99 -18.03 7.16
CA GLY A 107 -15.99 -18.87 6.49
C GLY A 107 -17.42 -18.31 6.50
N ALA A 108 -17.74 -17.40 7.43
CA ALA A 108 -19.03 -16.72 7.52
C ALA A 108 -19.01 -15.24 7.10
N CYS A 109 -17.86 -14.74 6.63
CA CYS A 109 -17.70 -13.31 6.33
C CYS A 109 -18.31 -12.95 4.97
N SER A 110 -19.28 -12.03 4.96
CA SER A 110 -19.91 -11.50 3.74
C SER A 110 -18.92 -10.76 2.81
N ARG A 111 -17.72 -10.43 3.31
CA ARG A 111 -16.68 -9.70 2.58
C ARG A 111 -15.53 -10.60 2.09
N TYR A 112 -15.67 -11.92 2.23
CA TYR A 112 -14.65 -12.91 1.85
C TYR A 112 -14.04 -12.64 0.46
N THR A 113 -14.88 -12.49 -0.57
CA THR A 113 -14.44 -12.23 -1.94
C THR A 113 -13.69 -10.90 -2.08
N GLN A 114 -14.10 -9.86 -1.35
CA GLN A 114 -13.44 -8.55 -1.38
C GLN A 114 -12.05 -8.62 -0.74
N CYS A 115 -11.90 -9.38 0.35
CA CYS A 115 -10.60 -9.59 1.00
C CYS A 115 -9.63 -10.31 0.06
N ILE A 116 -10.09 -11.38 -0.60
CA ILE A 116 -9.27 -12.12 -1.57
C ILE A 116 -8.87 -11.23 -2.73
N GLU A 117 -9.82 -10.50 -3.33
CA GLU A 117 -9.54 -9.58 -4.43
C GLU A 117 -8.51 -8.52 -4.03
N LEU A 118 -8.67 -7.91 -2.86
CA LEU A 118 -7.74 -6.92 -2.33
C LEU A 118 -6.31 -7.48 -2.17
N LEU A 119 -6.18 -8.68 -1.60
CA LEU A 119 -4.88 -9.31 -1.36
C LEU A 119 -4.19 -9.70 -2.68
N TRP A 120 -4.93 -10.25 -3.65
CA TRP A 120 -4.40 -10.55 -4.97
C TRP A 120 -3.99 -9.29 -5.74
N ASP A 121 -4.83 -8.25 -5.73
CA ASP A 121 -4.49 -6.98 -6.37
C ASP A 121 -3.24 -6.36 -5.74
N LEU A 122 -3.09 -6.43 -4.41
CA LEU A 122 -1.89 -5.96 -3.72
C LEU A 122 -0.66 -6.79 -4.09
N ALA A 123 -0.77 -8.11 -4.14
CA ALA A 123 0.31 -9.00 -4.53
C ALA A 123 0.79 -8.71 -5.96
N ASP A 124 -0.15 -8.53 -6.89
CA ASP A 124 0.13 -8.17 -8.28
C ASP A 124 0.79 -6.78 -8.37
N GLU A 125 0.28 -5.78 -7.63
CA GLU A 125 0.87 -4.44 -7.56
C GLU A 125 2.31 -4.47 -7.00
N MET A 126 2.59 -5.39 -6.07
CA MET A 126 3.90 -5.56 -5.44
C MET A 126 4.81 -6.56 -6.18
N LYS A 127 4.31 -7.18 -7.27
CA LYS A 127 4.99 -8.24 -8.04
C LYS A 127 5.41 -9.45 -7.19
N ILE A 128 4.62 -9.76 -6.17
CA ILE A 128 4.84 -10.90 -5.28
C ILE A 128 4.04 -12.08 -5.82
N LYS A 129 4.73 -13.20 -6.07
CA LYS A 129 4.06 -14.46 -6.39
C LYS A 129 3.56 -15.09 -5.09
N LEU A 130 2.26 -15.31 -4.99
CA LEU A 130 1.63 -16.06 -3.90
C LEU A 130 1.28 -17.47 -4.35
N GLU A 131 1.25 -18.42 -3.41
CA GLU A 131 0.69 -19.74 -3.67
C GLU A 131 -0.84 -19.64 -3.75
N LYS A 132 -1.46 -20.42 -4.65
CA LYS A 132 -2.91 -20.39 -4.79
C LYS A 132 -3.55 -21.08 -3.59
N THR A 133 -3.92 -20.28 -2.60
CA THR A 133 -4.80 -20.66 -1.50
C THR A 133 -6.13 -19.92 -1.62
N ASP A 134 -7.21 -20.62 -1.27
CA ASP A 134 -8.54 -20.00 -1.21
C ASP A 134 -8.78 -19.31 0.14
N ASP A 135 -7.90 -19.52 1.13
CA ASP A 135 -8.00 -18.97 2.49
C ASP A 135 -7.39 -17.55 2.58
N PRO A 136 -8.19 -16.50 2.85
CA PRO A 136 -7.71 -15.12 2.91
C PRO A 136 -6.70 -14.87 4.03
N THR A 137 -6.82 -15.57 5.16
CA THR A 137 -5.90 -15.41 6.29
C THR A 137 -4.53 -15.95 5.91
N LYS A 138 -4.48 -17.17 5.35
CA LYS A 138 -3.20 -17.73 4.87
C LYS A 138 -2.59 -16.90 3.74
N LEU A 139 -3.42 -16.37 2.85
CA LEU A 139 -2.97 -15.49 1.77
C LEU A 139 -2.36 -14.20 2.31
N ALA A 140 -2.99 -13.60 3.32
CA ALA A 140 -2.49 -12.44 4.01
C ALA A 140 -1.15 -12.74 4.70
N ASP A 141 -1.05 -13.82 5.46
CA ASP A 141 0.16 -14.22 6.17
C ASP A 141 1.34 -14.42 5.19
N GLU A 142 1.10 -15.12 4.08
CA GLU A 142 2.12 -15.32 3.05
C GLU A 142 2.57 -13.99 2.42
N LEU A 143 1.61 -13.14 2.05
CA LEU A 143 1.88 -11.84 1.42
C LEU A 143 2.66 -10.93 2.35
N PHE A 144 2.22 -10.82 3.61
CA PHE A 144 2.83 -9.93 4.58
C PHE A 144 4.18 -10.45 5.06
N GLY A 145 4.34 -11.77 5.22
CA GLY A 145 5.65 -12.37 5.48
C GLY A 145 6.66 -12.05 4.38
N LYS A 146 6.25 -12.14 3.10
CA LYS A 146 7.09 -11.76 1.96
C LYS A 146 7.36 -10.25 1.93
N LEU A 147 6.40 -9.41 2.28
CA LEU A 147 6.58 -7.96 2.33
C LEU A 147 7.53 -7.51 3.45
N ARG A 148 7.45 -8.11 4.65
CA ARG A 148 8.39 -7.83 5.75
C ARG A 148 9.83 -8.16 5.35
N GLY A 149 10.05 -9.21 4.55
CA GLY A 149 11.38 -9.57 4.04
C GLY A 149 11.95 -8.63 2.96
N LEU A 150 11.17 -7.66 2.49
CA LEU A 150 11.57 -6.69 1.44
C LEU A 150 11.85 -5.28 2.00
N ILE A 151 11.72 -5.09 3.31
CA ILE A 151 11.99 -3.83 4.03
C ILE A 151 13.34 -3.94 4.75
#